data_AF-A0A920AAM8-F1
#
_entry.id   AF-A0A920AAM8-F1
#
_cell.length_a   1.000
_cell.length_b   1.000
_cell.length_c   1.000
_cell.angle_alpha   90.00
_cell.angle_beta   90.00
_cell.angle_gamma   90.00
#
_symmetry.space_group_name_H-M   'P 1'
#
loop_
_entity.id
_entity.type
_entity.pdbx_description
1 polymer ?
#
loop_
_entity_poly.entity_id
_entity_poly.type
_entity_poly.pdbx_seq_one_letter_code
_entity_poly.pdbx_strand_id
1 'polypeptide(L)'
;MNLAKFKKAFEVLVIEDNNLNAFAAPGGIIGINAGLFRYSDNEAQFASVVAHELAHLSQRHFARQVLESSDRSNASMATILASIVVA
;
A
#
# COMPACT_ATOMS: atom_id res chain seq x y z
N MET A 1 -6.18 3.43 -29.16
CA MET A 1 -5.64 3.57 -27.79
C MET A 1 -6.78 3.34 -26.83
N ASN A 2 -6.77 2.24 -26.06
CA ASN A 2 -7.90 1.84 -25.21
C ASN A 2 -7.79 2.52 -23.83
N LEU A 3 -8.76 3.37 -23.48
CA LEU A 3 -8.84 4.12 -22.22
C LEU A 3 -9.15 3.24 -20.99
N ALA A 4 -9.34 1.93 -21.15
CA ALA A 4 -9.72 1.03 -20.05
C ALA A 4 -8.59 0.73 -19.02
N LYS A 5 -7.37 1.25 -19.19
CA LYS A 5 -6.20 0.79 -18.42
C LYS A 5 -5.92 1.54 -17.09
N PHE A 6 -6.76 2.48 -16.66
CA PHE A 6 -6.44 3.34 -15.50
C PHE A 6 -7.55 3.60 -14.48
N LYS A 7 -8.59 2.75 -14.38
CA LYS A 7 -9.40 2.71 -13.15
C LYS A 7 -8.90 1.55 -12.30
N LYS A 8 -7.90 1.80 -11.45
CA LYS A 8 -7.53 0.82 -10.41
C LYS A 8 -8.69 0.82 -9.41
N ALA A 9 -9.65 -0.07 -9.62
CA ALA A 9 -10.80 -0.20 -8.75
C ALA A 9 -10.33 -0.69 -7.38
N PHE A 10 -10.91 -0.13 -6.32
CA PHE A 10 -10.74 -0.72 -4.99
C PHE A 10 -11.67 -1.93 -4.87
N GLU A 11 -11.15 -3.02 -4.34
CA GLU A 11 -11.92 -4.20 -3.97
C GLU A 11 -12.13 -4.16 -2.45
N VAL A 12 -13.39 -4.14 -2.02
CA VAL A 12 -13.75 -4.08 -0.61
C VAL A 12 -14.18 -5.46 -0.14
N LEU A 13 -13.49 -5.97 0.88
CA LEU A 13 -13.77 -7.24 1.53
C LEU A 13 -14.32 -6.98 2.93
N VAL A 14 -15.51 -7.50 3.21
CA VAL A 14 -16.07 -7.49 4.56
C VAL A 14 -15.75 -8.82 5.21
N ILE A 15 -15.10 -8.76 6.37
CA ILE A 15 -14.60 -9.92 7.10
C ILE A 15 -15.46 -10.10 8.34
N GLU A 16 -15.99 -11.31 8.55
CA GLU A 16 -16.79 -11.66 9.72
C GLU A 16 -15.89 -11.88 10.95
N ASP A 17 -15.30 -10.80 11.43
CA ASP A 17 -14.50 -10.72 12.65
C ASP A 17 -15.02 -9.58 13.52
N ASN A 18 -15.18 -9.82 14.82
CA ASN A 18 -15.66 -8.84 15.79
C ASN A 18 -14.58 -7.86 16.27
N ASN A 19 -13.32 -8.05 15.90
CA ASN A 19 -12.26 -7.11 16.22
C ASN A 19 -12.45 -5.77 15.49
N LEU A 20 -12.18 -4.65 16.17
CA LEU A 20 -12.17 -3.31 15.58
C LEU A 20 -10.94 -3.16 14.69
N ASN A 21 -11.10 -3.36 13.38
CA ASN A 21 -10.00 -3.29 12.43
C ASN A 21 -10.45 -2.97 11.00
N ALA A 22 -9.57 -2.32 10.25
CA ALA A 22 -9.59 -2.23 8.80
C ALA A 22 -8.15 -2.09 8.29
N PHE A 23 -7.91 -2.43 7.03
CA PHE A 23 -6.59 -2.28 6.42
C PHE A 23 -6.71 -2.04 4.92
N ALA A 24 -5.68 -1.42 4.34
CA ALA A 24 -5.56 -1.23 2.90
C ALA A 24 -4.23 -1.82 2.39
N ALA A 25 -4.30 -2.62 1.33
CA ALA A 25 -3.15 -3.37 0.81
C ALA A 25 -2.80 -2.99 -0.64
N PRO A 26 -1.52 -3.15 -1.05
CA PRO A 26 -1.12 -3.00 -2.45
C PRO A 26 -1.99 -3.87 -3.37
N GLY A 27 -2.39 -3.30 -4.50
CA GLY A 27 -3.36 -3.94 -5.40
C GLY A 27 -4.75 -3.32 -5.35
N GLY A 28 -5.04 -2.48 -4.35
CA GLY A 28 -6.33 -1.80 -4.21
C GLY A 28 -7.32 -2.59 -3.36
N ILE A 29 -6.84 -3.48 -2.50
CA ILE A 29 -7.69 -4.27 -1.61
C ILE A 29 -7.91 -3.50 -0.31
N ILE A 30 -9.15 -3.40 0.14
CA ILE A 30 -9.56 -2.82 1.41
C ILE A 30 -10.27 -3.91 2.21
N GLY A 31 -9.70 -4.30 3.35
CA GLY A 31 -10.33 -5.23 4.28
C GLY A 31 -11.01 -4.47 5.43
N ILE A 32 -12.24 -4.83 5.74
CA ILE A 32 -13.03 -4.22 6.82
C ILE A 32 -13.62 -5.31 7.69
N ASN A 33 -13.27 -5.32 8.98
CA ASN A 33 -13.86 -6.25 9.92
C ASN A 33 -15.28 -5.79 10.34
N ALA A 34 -16.20 -6.74 10.54
CA ALA A 34 -17.53 -6.48 11.06
C ALA A 34 -17.52 -5.72 12.40
N GLY A 35 -16.50 -5.94 13.23
CA GLY A 35 -16.24 -5.21 14.46
C GLY A 35 -16.15 -3.70 14.26
N LEU A 36 -15.56 -3.22 13.17
CA LEU A 36 -15.46 -1.78 12.90
C LEU A 36 -16.85 -1.13 12.78
N PHE A 37 -17.81 -1.81 12.15
CA PHE A 37 -19.19 -1.34 12.09
C PHE A 37 -19.88 -1.34 13.46
N ARG A 38 -19.59 -2.33 14.31
CA ARG A 38 -20.21 -2.45 15.63
C ARG A 38 -19.69 -1.43 16.63
N TYR A 39 -18.43 -1.05 16.52
CA TYR A 39 -17.78 -0.10 17.44
C TYR A 39 -17.79 1.35 16.94
N SER A 40 -18.25 1.61 15.70
CA SER A 40 -18.42 2.97 15.19
C SER A 40 -19.82 3.48 15.53
N ASP A 41 -19.92 4.58 16.29
CA ASP A 41 -21.20 5.18 16.66
C ASP A 41 -21.90 5.89 15.48
N ASN A 42 -21.10 6.29 14.49
CA ASN A 42 -21.59 6.99 13.31
C ASN A 42 -20.69 6.77 12.08
N GLU A 43 -21.20 7.15 10.92
CA GLU A 43 -20.51 7.01 9.64
C GLU A 43 -19.18 7.78 9.59
N ALA A 44 -19.07 8.94 10.26
CA ALA A 44 -17.84 9.73 10.24
C ALA A 44 -16.70 9.01 10.99
N GLN A 45 -16.99 8.34 12.11
CA GLN A 45 -16.00 7.51 12.81
C GLN A 45 -15.53 6.36 11.93
N PHE A 46 -16.45 5.62 11.32
CA PHE A 46 -16.12 4.54 10.38
C PHE A 46 -15.25 5.05 9.22
N ALA A 47 -15.68 6.12 8.56
CA ALA A 47 -14.98 6.71 7.42
C ALA A 47 -13.59 7.24 7.80
N SER A 48 -13.42 7.76 9.02
CA SER A 48 -12.12 8.24 9.51
C SER A 48 -11.07 7.13 9.58
N VAL A 49 -11.46 5.92 10.02
CA VAL A 49 -10.56 4.76 10.07
C VAL A 49 -10.24 4.28 8.66
N VAL A 50 -11.23 4.15 7.79
CA VAL A 50 -10.99 3.74 6.40
C VAL A 50 -10.10 4.75 5.66
N ALA A 51 -10.32 6.05 5.89
CA ALA A 51 -9.49 7.10 5.31
C ALA A 51 -8.06 7.09 5.84
N HIS A 52 -7.86 6.78 7.13
CA HIS A 52 -6.53 6.61 7.73
C HIS A 52 -5.75 5.49 7.04
N GLU A 53 -6.38 4.33 6.83
CA GLU A 53 -5.77 3.19 6.13
C GLU A 53 -5.45 3.50 4.66
N LEU A 54 -6.38 4.17 3.96
CA LEU A 54 -6.15 4.62 2.59
C LEU A 54 -5.03 5.66 2.50
N ALA A 55 -4.93 6.56 3.48
CA ALA A 55 -3.84 7.53 3.55
C ALA A 55 -2.50 6.82 3.70
N HIS A 56 -2.40 5.82 4.59
CA HIS A 56 -1.21 4.98 4.73
C HIS A 56 -0.84 4.25 3.43
N LEU A 57 -1.82 3.70 2.72
CA LEU A 57 -1.57 3.07 1.41
C LEU A 57 -1.09 4.10 0.36
N SER A 58 -1.64 5.32 0.37
CA SER A 58 -1.32 6.39 -0.58
C SER A 58 0.07 6.98 -0.37
N GLN A 59 0.59 6.96 0.87
CA GLN A 59 1.81 7.67 1.27
C GLN A 59 3.11 7.09 0.68
N ARG A 60 3.05 6.16 -0.28
CA ARG A 60 4.18 5.70 -1.09
C ARG A 60 5.37 5.13 -0.32
N HIS A 61 5.40 5.07 1.01
CA HIS A 61 6.52 4.50 1.77
C HIS A 61 6.83 3.07 1.30
N PHE A 62 5.80 2.26 1.08
CA PHE A 62 5.97 0.89 0.57
C PHE A 62 6.50 0.85 -0.87
N ALA A 63 5.92 1.63 -1.78
CA ALA A 63 6.35 1.68 -3.19
C ALA A 63 7.74 2.32 -3.36
N ARG A 64 8.05 3.34 -2.56
CA ARG A 64 9.35 4.04 -2.54
C ARG A 64 10.43 3.13 -1.99
N GLN A 65 10.17 2.39 -0.92
CA GLN A 65 11.14 1.45 -0.35
C GLN A 65 11.46 0.28 -1.31
N VAL A 66 10.47 -0.22 -2.05
CA VAL A 66 10.67 -1.25 -3.09
C VAL A 66 11.46 -0.70 -4.30
N LEU A 67 11.19 0.53 -4.73
CA LEU A 67 11.94 1.16 -5.82
C LEU A 67 13.38 1.52 -5.41
N GLU A 68 13.57 2.09 -4.22
CA GLU A 68 14.89 2.47 -3.69
C GLU A 68 15.79 1.26 -3.37
N SER A 69 15.21 0.11 -3.04
CA SER A 69 15.98 -1.13 -2.85
C SER A 69 16.50 -1.71 -4.18
N SER A 70 15.82 -1.47 -5.29
CA SER A 70 16.23 -1.96 -6.62
C SER A 70 17.37 -1.13 -7.23
N ASP A 71 17.44 0.17 -6.94
CA ASP A 71 18.45 1.07 -7.54
C ASP A 71 19.84 0.93 -6.90
N ARG A 72 19.92 0.48 -5.64
CA ARG A 72 21.19 0.33 -4.92
C ARG A 72 22.04 -0.86 -5.39
N SER A 73 21.46 -1.94 -5.93
CA SER A 73 22.24 -3.11 -6.34
C SER A 73 23.11 -2.86 -7.58
N ASN A 74 22.63 -2.03 -8.50
CA ASN A 74 23.34 -1.78 -9.76
C ASN A 74 24.53 -0.81 -9.56
N ALA A 75 24.37 0.19 -8.69
CA ALA A 75 25.44 1.14 -8.37
C ALA A 75 26.63 0.44 -7.70
N SER A 76 26.39 -0.48 -6.76
CA SER A 76 27.46 -1.21 -6.07
C SER A 76 28.26 -2.11 -7.02
N MET A 77 27.61 -2.76 -7.98
CA MET A 77 28.28 -3.59 -8.99
C MET A 77 29.14 -2.74 -9.93
N ALA A 78 28.66 -1.56 -10.35
CA ALA A 78 29.42 -0.64 -11.19
C ALA A 78 30.69 -0.10 -10.49
N THR A 79 30.64 0.17 -9.18
CA THR A 79 31.82 0.59 -8.41
C THR A 79 32.90 -0.49 -8.34
N ILE A 80 32.50 -1.76 -8.14
CA ILE A 80 33.44 -2.89 -8.14
C ILE A 80 34.10 -3.04 -9.52
N LEU A 81 33.32 -3.00 -10.61
CA LEU A 81 33.86 -3.09 -11.96
C LEU A 81 34.81 -1.93 -12.28
N ALA A 82 34.48 -0.71 -11.87
CA ALA A 82 35.34 0.45 -12.05
C ALA A 82 36.68 0.30 -11.29
N SER A 83 36.67 -0.29 -10.09
CA SER A 83 37.89 -0.52 -9.31
C SER A 83 38.85 -1.52 -9.95
N ILE A 84 38.33 -2.50 -10.71
CA ILE A 84 39.15 -3.48 -11.44
C ILE A 84 39.79 -2.84 -12.68
N VAL A 85 39.11 -1.90 -13.33
CA VAL A 85 39.61 -1.22 -14.55
C VAL A 85 40.66 -0.14 -14.23
N VAL A 86 40.61 0.43 -13.02
CA VAL A 86 41.55 1.48 -12.57
C VAL A 86 42.84 0.89 -11.94
N ALA A 87 42.85 -0.38 -11.52
CA ALA A 87 44.02 -1.08 -11.00
C ALA A 87 44.92 -1.63 -12.12
#